data_AF-A0A843VBJ1-F1
#
_entry.id   AF-A0A843VBJ1-F1
#
_cell.length_a   1.000
_cell.length_b   1.000
_cell.length_c   1.000
_cell.angle_alpha   90.00
_cell.angle_beta   90.00
_cell.angle_gamma   90.00
#
_symmetry.space_group_name_H-M   'P 1'
#
loop_
_entity.id
_entity.type
_entity.pdbx_description
1 polymer ?
#
loop_
_entity_poly.entity_id
_entity_poly.type
_entity_poly.pdbx_seq_one_letter_code
_entity_poly.pdbx_strand_id
1 'polypeptide(L)'
;MDPQMTEVTQLFGRFKAAFIRNDFVSCNSLLSQLKVLLTKFPSLPPSFQESPNAVQELTIAREIYEHAVVLSVKTEDQDAFERDFFQLKPYYTDTSGILPSSPQEYPILGLNLLRLLVQNRIAEFHTELELLPTSALDNPCLKHAVELEQSFMEGAYNRVLSARQTVPHETYVHFMDLLAKTGHPEWEIKDGFVFFQKAKESAPCKEIPSLQLINQTLSYARELERIV
;
A
#
# COMPACT_ATOMS: atom_id res chain seq x y z
N MET A 1 24.87 -13.43 -25.52
CA MET A 1 24.65 -12.55 -24.35
C MET A 1 24.35 -11.18 -24.90
N ASP A 2 23.13 -10.68 -24.72
CA ASP A 2 22.77 -9.34 -25.19
C ASP A 2 23.63 -8.28 -24.47
N PRO A 3 24.27 -7.33 -25.19
CA PRO A 3 25.09 -6.29 -24.56
C PRO A 3 24.28 -5.45 -23.55
N GLN A 4 22.99 -5.24 -23.83
CA GLN A 4 22.07 -4.51 -22.96
C GLN A 4 21.79 -5.25 -21.64
N MET A 5 21.68 -6.58 -21.68
CA MET A 5 21.48 -7.40 -20.49
C MET A 5 22.69 -7.32 -19.54
N THR A 6 23.89 -7.30 -20.12
CA THR A 6 25.14 -7.24 -19.36
C THR A 6 25.28 -5.87 -18.66
N GLU A 7 24.91 -4.80 -19.37
CA GLU A 7 24.90 -3.44 -18.83
C GLU A 7 23.92 -3.30 -17.66
N VAL A 8 22.68 -3.80 -17.80
CA VAL A 8 21.68 -3.77 -16.74
C VAL A 8 22.12 -4.58 -15.52
N THR A 9 22.69 -5.76 -15.73
CA THR A 9 23.19 -6.60 -14.62
C THR A 9 24.33 -5.90 -13.86
N GLN A 10 25.25 -5.23 -14.56
CA GLN A 10 26.32 -4.47 -13.92
C GLN A 10 25.80 -3.25 -13.14
N LEU A 11 24.88 -2.48 -13.73
CA LEU A 11 24.26 -1.35 -13.06
C LEU A 11 23.43 -1.79 -11.85
N PHE A 12 22.74 -2.92 -11.97
CA PHE A 12 21.98 -3.51 -10.87
C PHE A 12 22.89 -3.99 -9.73
N GLY A 13 24.05 -4.56 -10.05
CA GLY A 13 25.08 -4.89 -9.06
C GLY A 13 25.58 -3.65 -8.31
N ARG A 14 25.80 -2.54 -9.02
CA ARG A 14 26.17 -1.24 -8.43
C ARG A 14 25.05 -0.68 -7.55
N PHE A 15 23.80 -0.81 -7.98
CA PHE A 15 22.63 -0.40 -7.22
C PHE A 15 22.49 -1.22 -5.92
N LYS A 16 22.63 -2.56 -5.97
CA LYS A 16 22.65 -3.41 -4.78
C LYS A 16 23.76 -3.01 -3.81
N ALA A 17 24.96 -2.70 -4.31
CA ALA A 17 26.05 -2.22 -3.47
C ALA A 17 25.79 -0.84 -2.83
N ALA A 18 25.15 0.09 -3.56
CA ALA A 18 24.74 1.39 -3.02
C ALA A 18 23.62 1.26 -1.98
N PHE A 19 22.67 0.33 -2.21
CA PHE A 19 21.57 0.04 -1.31
C PHE A 19 22.06 -0.49 0.05
N ILE A 20 23.05 -1.37 0.05
CA ILE A 20 23.68 -1.88 1.29
C ILE A 20 24.39 -0.75 2.05
N ARG A 21 24.95 0.23 1.35
CA ARG A 21 25.61 1.41 1.94
C ARG A 21 24.62 2.48 2.41
N ASN A 22 23.31 2.29 2.23
CA ASN A 22 22.25 3.26 2.50
C ASN A 22 22.48 4.64 1.82
N ASP A 23 23.11 4.66 0.64
CA ASP A 23 23.27 5.89 -0.15
C ASP A 23 22.04 6.10 -1.06
N PHE A 24 21.00 6.72 -0.48
CA PHE A 24 19.71 6.91 -1.13
C PHE A 24 19.77 7.81 -2.37
N VAL A 25 20.68 8.80 -2.40
CA VAL A 25 20.80 9.74 -3.53
C VAL A 25 21.36 9.01 -4.75
N SER A 26 22.44 8.24 -4.55
CA SER A 26 23.00 7.42 -5.62
C SER A 26 22.02 6.35 -6.06
N CYS A 27 21.29 5.71 -5.13
CA CYS A 27 20.24 4.74 -5.45
C CYS A 27 19.16 5.34 -6.37
N ASN A 28 18.65 6.54 -6.08
CA ASN A 28 17.64 7.18 -6.92
C ASN A 28 18.14 7.50 -8.33
N SER A 29 19.39 7.96 -8.46
CA SER A 29 20.01 8.23 -9.76
C SER A 29 20.20 6.95 -10.58
N LEU A 30 20.66 5.87 -9.95
CA LEU A 30 20.86 4.56 -10.57
C LEU A 30 19.54 3.90 -10.91
N LEU A 31 18.52 4.01 -10.05
CA LEU A 31 17.17 3.53 -10.31
C LEU A 31 16.58 4.21 -11.56
N SER A 32 16.76 5.52 -11.69
CA SER A 32 16.28 6.27 -12.86
C SER A 32 16.95 5.77 -14.15
N GLN A 33 18.27 5.52 -14.12
CA GLN A 33 19.00 4.94 -15.25
C GLN A 33 18.54 3.52 -15.56
N LEU A 34 18.32 2.68 -14.54
CA LEU A 34 17.79 1.33 -14.69
C LEU A 34 16.38 1.34 -15.30
N LYS A 35 15.48 2.21 -14.83
CA LYS A 35 14.13 2.36 -15.39
C LYS A 35 14.18 2.75 -16.87
N VAL A 36 15.08 3.66 -17.27
CA VAL A 36 15.27 4.01 -18.69
C VAL A 36 15.78 2.80 -19.49
N LEU A 37 16.74 2.05 -18.98
CA LEU A 37 17.24 0.85 -19.67
C LEU A 37 16.16 -0.23 -19.79
N LEU A 38 15.31 -0.37 -18.77
CA LEU A 38 14.20 -1.32 -18.81
C LEU A 38 13.25 -1.03 -19.98
N THR A 39 12.97 0.24 -20.31
CA THR A 39 12.08 0.57 -21.44
C THR A 39 12.54 0.06 -22.81
N LYS A 40 13.82 -0.32 -22.94
CA LYS A 40 14.38 -0.84 -24.19
C LYS A 40 14.05 -2.32 -24.42
N PHE A 41 13.63 -3.05 -23.39
CA PHE A 41 13.35 -4.48 -23.51
C PHE A 41 11.97 -4.73 -24.13
N PRO A 42 11.87 -5.56 -25.19
CA PRO A 42 10.60 -5.84 -25.87
C PRO A 42 9.71 -6.84 -25.11
N SER A 43 10.27 -7.54 -24.11
CA SER A 43 9.59 -8.54 -23.29
C SER A 43 8.74 -7.93 -22.16
N LEU A 44 8.93 -6.65 -21.84
CA LEU A 44 8.22 -5.99 -20.76
C LEU A 44 6.78 -5.62 -21.16
N PRO A 45 5.89 -5.37 -20.17
CA PRO A 45 4.58 -4.81 -20.44
C PRO A 45 4.73 -3.50 -21.23
N PRO A 46 4.01 -3.27 -22.36
CA PRO A 46 2.79 -3.95 -22.82
C PRO A 46 2.98 -5.02 -23.91
N SER A 47 4.20 -5.26 -24.39
CA SER A 47 4.43 -6.03 -25.62
C SER A 47 4.58 -7.54 -25.41
N PHE A 48 5.02 -7.98 -24.21
CA PHE A 48 5.20 -9.39 -23.81
C PHE A 48 5.76 -10.29 -24.93
N GLN A 49 6.72 -9.79 -25.71
CA GLN A 49 7.27 -10.57 -26.81
C GLN A 49 8.07 -11.75 -26.25
N GLU A 50 7.73 -12.96 -26.69
CA GLU A 50 8.44 -14.18 -26.33
C GLU A 50 9.82 -14.20 -27.01
N SER A 51 10.81 -13.60 -26.34
CA SER A 51 12.21 -13.72 -26.69
C SER A 51 12.86 -14.87 -25.89
N PRO A 52 13.93 -15.50 -26.39
CA PRO A 52 14.64 -16.54 -25.64
C PRO A 52 15.26 -16.04 -24.32
N ASN A 53 15.42 -14.72 -24.14
CA ASN A 53 15.89 -14.08 -22.92
C ASN A 53 14.74 -13.49 -22.06
N ALA A 54 13.49 -13.60 -22.48
CA ALA A 54 12.35 -12.92 -21.85
C ALA A 54 12.20 -13.26 -20.36
N VAL A 55 12.44 -14.52 -19.98
CA VAL A 55 12.39 -14.96 -18.58
C VAL A 55 13.44 -14.23 -17.72
N GLN A 56 14.65 -14.05 -18.26
CA GLN A 56 15.72 -13.34 -17.55
C GLN A 56 15.45 -11.84 -17.47
N GLU A 57 14.95 -11.24 -18.55
CA GLU A 57 14.58 -9.81 -18.61
C GLU A 57 13.46 -9.50 -17.60
N LEU A 58 12.41 -10.34 -17.56
CA LEU A 58 11.31 -10.21 -16.61
C LEU A 58 11.76 -10.43 -15.15
N THR A 59 12.64 -11.41 -14.91
CA THR A 59 13.17 -11.66 -13.55
C THR A 59 13.96 -10.46 -13.04
N ILE A 60 14.85 -9.90 -13.87
CA ILE A 60 15.67 -8.75 -13.51
C ILE A 60 14.79 -7.51 -13.31
N ALA A 61 13.83 -7.28 -14.20
CA ALA A 61 12.88 -6.17 -14.06
C ALA A 61 12.10 -6.26 -12.74
N ARG A 62 11.57 -7.46 -12.42
CA ARG A 62 10.89 -7.73 -11.15
C ARG A 62 11.81 -7.42 -9.97
N GLU A 63 13.02 -7.98 -9.93
CA GLU A 63 13.96 -7.71 -8.83
C GLU A 63 14.29 -6.21 -8.69
N ILE A 64 14.45 -5.47 -9.79
CA ILE A 64 14.70 -4.03 -9.75
C ILE A 64 13.53 -3.29 -9.10
N TYR A 65 12.30 -3.58 -9.52
CA TYR A 65 11.10 -2.95 -8.96
C TYR A 65 10.86 -3.36 -7.50
N GLU A 66 11.14 -4.61 -7.12
CA GLU A 66 11.10 -5.05 -5.71
C GLU A 66 12.01 -4.19 -4.84
N HIS A 67 13.25 -3.96 -5.28
CA HIS A 67 14.17 -3.10 -4.53
C HIS A 67 13.78 -1.61 -4.59
N ALA A 68 13.11 -1.16 -5.67
CA ALA A 68 12.59 0.19 -5.79
C ALA A 68 11.49 0.48 -4.74
N VAL A 69 10.60 -0.49 -4.54
CA VAL A 69 9.56 -0.42 -3.51
C VAL A 69 10.19 -0.36 -2.11
N VAL A 70 11.15 -1.25 -1.81
CA VAL A 70 11.84 -1.24 -0.50
C VAL A 70 12.64 0.06 -0.30
N LEU A 71 13.27 0.58 -1.34
CA LEU A 71 13.94 1.88 -1.30
C LEU A 71 12.96 3.01 -0.96
N SER A 72 11.78 3.02 -1.58
CA SER A 72 10.74 4.01 -1.34
C SER A 72 10.27 4.01 0.12
N VAL A 73 10.18 2.82 0.76
CA VAL A 73 9.89 2.73 2.20
C VAL A 73 11.01 3.34 3.04
N LYS A 74 12.27 3.06 2.71
CA LYS A 74 13.43 3.61 3.43
C LYS A 74 13.57 5.13 3.29
N THR A 75 13.15 5.68 2.16
CA THR A 75 13.13 7.14 1.92
C THR A 75 11.84 7.81 2.42
N GLU A 76 10.94 7.04 3.04
CA GLU A 76 9.65 7.51 3.58
C GLU A 76 8.74 8.20 2.53
N ASP A 77 8.92 7.86 1.24
CA ASP A 77 8.15 8.45 0.14
C ASP A 77 7.00 7.51 -0.26
N GLN A 78 5.81 7.81 0.25
CA GLN A 78 4.60 7.02 0.01
C GLN A 78 4.13 7.10 -1.45
N ASP A 79 4.30 8.25 -2.09
CA ASP A 79 3.87 8.44 -3.48
C ASP A 79 4.80 7.66 -4.43
N ALA A 80 6.11 7.64 -4.15
CA ALA A 80 7.05 6.79 -4.86
C ALA A 80 6.75 5.30 -4.66
N PHE A 81 6.43 4.90 -3.43
CA PHE A 81 6.03 3.53 -3.14
C PHE A 81 4.82 3.12 -3.99
N GLU A 82 3.77 3.94 -4.04
CA GLU A 82 2.56 3.63 -4.79
C GLU A 82 2.84 3.47 -6.29
N ARG A 83 3.61 4.39 -6.87
CA ARG A 83 4.01 4.32 -8.28
C ARG A 83 4.82 3.06 -8.58
N ASP A 84 5.83 2.76 -7.77
CA ASP A 84 6.73 1.63 -7.99
C ASP A 84 6.01 0.30 -7.74
N PHE A 85 5.08 0.25 -6.77
CA PHE A 85 4.23 -0.92 -6.53
C PHE A 85 3.27 -1.19 -7.70
N PHE A 86 2.63 -0.17 -8.26
CA PHE A 86 1.77 -0.35 -9.44
C PHE A 86 2.56 -0.80 -10.67
N GLN A 87 3.83 -0.40 -10.79
CA GLN A 87 4.72 -0.92 -11.84
C GLN A 87 5.10 -2.38 -11.59
N LEU A 88 5.24 -2.79 -10.33
CA LEU A 88 5.57 -4.16 -9.94
C LEU A 88 4.37 -5.12 -10.06
N LYS A 89 3.15 -4.64 -9.83
CA LYS A 89 1.93 -5.47 -9.77
C LYS A 89 1.70 -6.37 -11.00
N PRO A 90 1.85 -5.91 -12.26
CA PRO A 90 1.72 -6.77 -13.45
C PRO A 90 2.69 -7.95 -13.46
N TYR A 91 3.88 -7.80 -12.86
CA TYR A 91 4.83 -8.91 -12.76
C TYR A 91 4.34 -10.01 -11.81
N TYR A 92 3.51 -9.71 -10.81
CA TYR A 92 2.94 -10.74 -9.94
C TYR A 92 1.68 -11.37 -10.53
N THR A 93 0.81 -10.59 -11.16
CA THR A 93 -0.44 -11.11 -11.73
C THR A 93 -0.23 -11.84 -13.05
N ASP A 94 0.43 -11.17 -14.00
CA ASP A 94 0.42 -11.58 -15.41
C ASP A 94 1.52 -12.59 -15.71
N THR A 95 2.65 -12.53 -14.98
CA THR A 95 3.80 -13.44 -15.20
C THR A 95 3.80 -14.66 -14.29
N SER A 96 2.75 -14.88 -13.51
CA SER A 96 2.59 -16.01 -12.59
C SER A 96 2.70 -17.39 -13.28
N GLY A 97 2.43 -17.47 -14.58
CA GLY A 97 2.61 -18.70 -15.39
C GLY A 97 4.01 -18.88 -16.00
N ILE A 98 4.83 -17.83 -16.05
CA ILE A 98 6.14 -17.81 -16.73
C ILE A 98 7.29 -17.78 -15.71
N LEU A 99 7.08 -17.10 -14.57
CA LEU A 99 8.08 -16.89 -13.53
C LEU A 99 7.70 -17.62 -12.24
N PRO A 100 8.68 -18.19 -11.51
CA PRO A 100 8.45 -18.71 -10.18
C PRO A 100 8.20 -17.56 -9.17
N SER A 101 7.36 -17.81 -8.16
CA SER A 101 7.08 -16.84 -7.09
C SER A 101 8.36 -16.37 -6.40
N SER A 102 8.43 -15.06 -6.14
CA SER A 102 9.59 -14.44 -5.49
C SER A 102 9.48 -14.61 -3.97
N PRO A 103 10.59 -14.84 -3.24
CA PRO A 103 10.55 -14.81 -1.77
C PRO A 103 10.15 -13.44 -1.21
N GLN A 104 10.32 -12.36 -1.99
CA GLN A 104 9.99 -10.98 -1.58
C GLN A 104 8.55 -10.56 -1.92
N GLU A 105 7.80 -11.40 -2.64
CA GLU A 105 6.44 -11.11 -3.07
C GLU A 105 5.49 -10.88 -1.88
N TYR A 106 5.40 -11.83 -0.94
CA TYR A 106 4.53 -11.71 0.23
C TYR A 106 4.92 -10.55 1.17
N PRO A 107 6.21 -10.32 1.49
CA PRO A 107 6.62 -9.14 2.23
C PRO A 107 6.20 -7.82 1.56
N ILE A 108 6.33 -7.69 0.24
CA ILE A 108 5.95 -6.46 -0.48
C ILE A 108 4.44 -6.26 -0.52
N LEU A 109 3.68 -7.34 -0.73
CA LEU A 109 2.22 -7.30 -0.66
C LEU A 109 1.75 -6.89 0.74
N GLY A 110 2.34 -7.43 1.80
CA GLY A 110 2.04 -7.01 3.16
C GLY A 110 2.43 -5.55 3.45
N LEU A 111 3.51 -5.02 2.86
CA LEU A 111 3.82 -3.59 2.92
C LEU A 111 2.73 -2.74 2.26
N ASN A 112 2.22 -3.18 1.09
CA ASN A 112 1.13 -2.47 0.43
C ASN A 112 -0.15 -2.49 1.28
N LEU A 113 -0.49 -3.63 1.90
CA LEU A 113 -1.61 -3.73 2.84
C LEU A 113 -1.44 -2.76 4.02
N LEU A 114 -0.26 -2.72 4.65
CA LEU A 114 0.02 -1.76 5.72
C LEU A 114 -0.09 -0.30 5.27
N ARG A 115 0.39 0.03 4.06
CA ARG A 115 0.22 1.36 3.47
C ARG A 115 -1.26 1.72 3.35
N LEU A 116 -2.09 0.82 2.85
CA LEU A 116 -3.54 1.05 2.69
C LEU A 116 -4.22 1.29 4.04
N LEU A 117 -3.81 0.58 5.09
CA LEU A 117 -4.29 0.82 6.46
C LEU A 117 -3.90 2.21 6.97
N VAL A 118 -2.63 2.61 6.77
CA VAL A 118 -2.15 3.95 7.14
C VAL A 118 -2.94 5.06 6.44
N GLN A 119 -3.25 4.87 5.15
CA GLN A 119 -4.01 5.82 4.34
C GLN A 119 -5.51 5.76 4.60
N ASN A 120 -5.98 4.87 5.49
CA ASN A 120 -7.40 4.62 5.76
C ASN A 120 -8.20 4.24 4.49
N ARG A 121 -7.55 3.56 3.53
CA ARG A 121 -8.16 3.07 2.28
C ARG A 121 -8.63 1.62 2.44
N ILE A 122 -9.54 1.40 3.40
CA ILE A 122 -10.00 0.06 3.79
C ILE A 122 -10.69 -0.70 2.65
N ALA A 123 -11.41 0.01 1.76
CA ALA A 123 -12.05 -0.60 0.61
C ALA A 123 -11.02 -1.29 -0.31
N GLU A 124 -9.93 -0.60 -0.64
CA GLU A 124 -8.86 -1.13 -1.49
C GLU A 124 -8.07 -2.23 -0.78
N PHE A 125 -7.92 -2.13 0.54
CA PHE A 125 -7.33 -3.19 1.35
C PHE A 125 -8.09 -4.51 1.14
N HIS A 126 -9.42 -4.49 1.23
CA HIS A 126 -10.22 -5.70 0.99
C HIS A 126 -10.21 -6.14 -0.47
N THR A 127 -10.17 -5.21 -1.43
CA THR A 127 -10.02 -5.57 -2.85
C THR A 127 -8.69 -6.26 -3.14
N GLU A 128 -7.59 -5.79 -2.55
CA GLU A 128 -6.28 -6.45 -2.70
C GLU A 128 -6.25 -7.80 -1.98
N LEU A 129 -6.91 -7.94 -0.82
CA LEU A 129 -7.03 -9.22 -0.13
C LEU A 129 -7.83 -10.26 -0.93
N GLU A 130 -8.88 -9.84 -1.62
CA GLU A 130 -9.69 -10.73 -2.47
C GLU A 130 -8.89 -11.28 -3.67
N LEU A 131 -7.93 -10.50 -4.16
CA LEU A 131 -7.07 -10.90 -5.29
C LEU A 131 -6.04 -11.97 -4.90
N LEU A 132 -5.73 -12.12 -3.60
CA LEU A 132 -4.72 -13.04 -3.11
C LEU A 132 -5.27 -14.47 -2.99
N PRO A 133 -4.50 -15.51 -3.35
CA PRO A 133 -4.90 -16.88 -3.11
C PRO A 133 -4.93 -17.17 -1.61
N THR A 134 -5.86 -18.03 -1.17
CA THR A 134 -6.02 -18.36 0.26
C THR A 134 -4.76 -18.96 0.88
N SER A 135 -3.91 -19.64 0.09
CA SER A 135 -2.61 -20.15 0.53
C SER A 135 -1.61 -19.05 0.90
N ALA A 136 -1.77 -17.83 0.37
CA ALA A 136 -0.92 -16.69 0.71
C ALA A 136 -1.23 -16.15 2.12
N LEU A 137 -2.46 -16.29 2.59
CA LEU A 137 -2.90 -15.77 3.91
C LEU A 137 -2.23 -16.50 5.09
N ASP A 138 -1.69 -17.70 4.87
CA ASP A 138 -0.89 -18.40 5.87
C ASP A 138 0.47 -17.73 6.11
N ASN A 139 0.91 -16.84 5.22
CA ASN A 139 2.18 -16.14 5.37
C ASN A 139 2.13 -15.16 6.56
N PRO A 140 3.12 -15.19 7.49
CA PRO A 140 3.15 -14.30 8.65
C PRO A 140 3.03 -12.81 8.32
N CYS A 141 3.57 -12.38 7.18
CA CYS A 141 3.55 -10.97 6.76
C CYS A 141 2.12 -10.49 6.45
N LEU A 142 1.35 -11.30 5.73
CA LEU A 142 -0.02 -10.97 5.33
C LEU A 142 -0.97 -11.14 6.52
N LYS A 143 -0.80 -12.21 7.29
CA LYS A 143 -1.56 -12.45 8.52
C LYS A 143 -1.43 -11.28 9.51
N HIS A 144 -0.22 -10.74 9.66
CA HIS A 144 0.02 -9.58 10.51
C HIS A 144 -0.78 -8.36 10.08
N ALA A 145 -0.85 -8.06 8.78
CA ALA A 145 -1.62 -6.93 8.26
C ALA A 145 -3.14 -7.11 8.49
N VAL A 146 -3.65 -8.33 8.33
CA VAL A 146 -5.07 -8.66 8.58
C VAL A 146 -5.42 -8.56 10.07
N GLU A 147 -4.57 -9.09 10.96
CA GLU A 147 -4.80 -9.00 12.41
C GLU A 147 -4.77 -7.55 12.92
N LEU A 148 -3.94 -6.71 12.30
CA LEU A 148 -3.90 -5.27 12.57
C LEU A 148 -5.20 -4.59 12.14
N GLU A 149 -5.65 -4.85 10.91
CA GLU A 149 -6.92 -4.33 10.39
C GLU A 149 -8.10 -4.72 11.29
N GLN A 150 -8.20 -5.99 11.66
CA GLN A 150 -9.22 -6.47 12.60
C GLN A 150 -9.12 -5.77 13.96
N SER A 151 -7.90 -5.58 14.48
CA SER A 151 -7.70 -4.86 15.75
C SER A 151 -8.13 -3.39 15.66
N PHE A 152 -8.01 -2.75 14.49
CA PHE A 152 -8.56 -1.42 14.25
C PHE A 152 -10.09 -1.43 14.21
N MET A 153 -10.72 -2.40 13.55
CA MET A 153 -12.18 -2.55 13.55
C MET A 153 -12.75 -2.78 14.95
N GLU A 154 -12.08 -3.61 15.75
CA GLU A 154 -12.47 -3.90 17.14
C GLU A 154 -12.17 -2.74 18.11
N GLY A 155 -11.41 -1.73 17.69
CA GLY A 155 -10.93 -0.65 18.55
C GLY A 155 -9.92 -1.12 19.62
N ALA A 156 -9.30 -2.27 19.42
CA ALA A 156 -8.40 -2.91 20.37
C ALA A 156 -6.95 -2.39 20.27
N TYR A 157 -6.73 -1.10 20.55
CA TYR A 157 -5.42 -0.44 20.39
C TYR A 157 -4.27 -1.11 21.16
N ASN A 158 -4.54 -1.73 22.30
CA ASN A 158 -3.53 -2.50 23.05
C ASN A 158 -2.91 -3.62 22.20
N ARG A 159 -3.71 -4.26 21.33
CA ARG A 159 -3.22 -5.30 20.41
C ARG A 159 -2.34 -4.70 19.32
N VAL A 160 -2.72 -3.56 18.76
CA VAL A 160 -1.91 -2.83 17.76
C VAL A 160 -0.54 -2.44 18.34
N LEU A 161 -0.52 -1.95 19.59
CA LEU A 161 0.74 -1.62 20.28
C LEU A 161 1.61 -2.85 20.54
N SER A 162 1.01 -4.00 20.90
CA SER A 162 1.75 -5.26 21.05
C SER A 162 2.24 -5.80 19.71
N ALA A 163 1.46 -5.61 18.64
CA ALA A 163 1.78 -6.08 17.29
C ALA A 163 3.03 -5.39 16.73
N ARG A 164 3.33 -4.15 17.17
CA ARG A 164 4.61 -3.48 16.88
C ARG A 164 5.83 -4.26 17.36
N GLN A 165 5.70 -5.09 18.40
CA GLN A 165 6.80 -5.93 18.90
C GLN A 165 6.95 -7.24 18.13
N THR A 166 5.88 -7.68 17.46
CA THR A 166 5.81 -8.96 16.73
C THR A 166 5.96 -8.77 15.23
N VAL A 167 6.65 -7.72 14.80
CA VAL A 167 6.76 -7.35 13.39
C VAL A 167 7.58 -8.40 12.63
N PRO A 168 7.05 -8.98 11.54
CA PRO A 168 7.73 -10.06 10.81
C PRO A 168 8.91 -9.59 9.95
N HIS A 169 8.95 -8.31 9.56
CA HIS A 169 9.98 -7.76 8.67
C HIS A 169 10.38 -6.33 9.06
N GLU A 170 11.68 -6.01 9.06
CA GLU A 170 12.22 -4.70 9.51
C GLU A 170 11.59 -3.50 8.77
N THR A 171 11.32 -3.65 7.48
CA THR A 171 10.69 -2.62 6.63
C THR A 171 9.30 -2.18 7.11
N TYR A 172 8.62 -2.99 7.92
CA TYR A 172 7.26 -2.72 8.39
C TYR A 172 7.27 -1.73 9.56
N VAL A 173 8.39 -1.60 10.27
CA VAL A 173 8.52 -0.76 11.47
C VAL A 173 8.14 0.69 11.16
N HIS A 174 8.55 1.22 10.01
CA HIS A 174 8.19 2.59 9.60
C HIS A 174 6.67 2.78 9.51
N PHE A 175 5.95 1.86 8.85
CA PHE A 175 4.49 1.94 8.75
C PHE A 175 3.81 1.71 10.10
N MET A 176 4.34 0.83 10.96
CA MET A 176 3.84 0.64 12.32
C MET A 176 3.98 1.90 13.18
N ASP A 177 5.10 2.61 13.05
CA ASP A 177 5.32 3.88 13.73
C ASP A 177 4.38 4.96 13.21
N LEU A 178 4.10 4.95 11.90
CA LEU A 178 3.12 5.85 11.31
C LEU A 178 1.71 5.54 11.78
N LEU A 179 1.30 4.26 11.83
CA LEU A 179 0.00 3.81 12.38
C LEU A 179 -0.19 4.24 13.83
N ALA A 180 0.85 4.11 14.65
CA ALA A 180 0.81 4.55 16.05
C ALA A 180 0.63 6.07 16.18
N LYS A 181 1.15 6.86 15.23
CA LYS A 181 0.96 8.31 15.18
C LYS A 181 -0.40 8.72 14.59
N THR A 182 -0.84 8.07 13.51
CA THR A 182 -2.09 8.41 12.80
C THR A 182 -3.35 7.97 13.51
N GLY A 183 -3.27 7.02 14.45
CA GLY A 183 -4.42 6.62 15.26
C GLY A 183 -5.08 7.82 15.95
N HIS A 184 -4.30 8.84 16.35
CA HIS A 184 -4.81 9.97 17.12
C HIS A 184 -4.07 11.30 16.85
N PRO A 185 -4.31 11.97 15.71
CA PRO A 185 -3.76 13.30 15.43
C PRO A 185 -4.28 14.39 16.40
N GLU A 186 -5.33 14.09 17.18
CA GLU A 186 -6.00 15.03 18.08
C GLU A 186 -5.67 14.81 19.58
N TRP A 187 -4.74 13.91 19.89
CA TRP A 187 -4.36 13.60 21.27
C TRP A 187 -3.05 14.31 21.65
N GLU A 188 -3.14 15.30 22.52
CA GLU A 188 -1.97 15.93 23.13
C GLU A 188 -1.60 15.17 24.40
N ILE A 189 -0.37 14.66 24.51
CA ILE A 189 0.12 14.08 25.76
C ILE A 189 0.82 15.19 26.55
N LYS A 190 0.25 15.61 27.68
CA LYS A 190 0.91 16.54 28.63
C LYS A 190 0.97 15.88 30.00
N ASP A 191 2.13 15.90 30.64
CA ASP A 191 2.36 15.42 32.02
C ASP A 191 1.79 14.02 32.33
N GLY A 192 1.87 13.10 31.37
CA GLY A 192 1.39 11.71 31.54
C GLY A 192 -0.12 11.53 31.37
N PHE A 193 -0.86 12.58 30.98
CA PHE A 193 -2.28 12.52 30.66
C PHE A 193 -2.52 12.76 29.16
N VAL A 194 -3.47 12.01 28.60
CA VAL A 194 -3.91 12.14 27.20
C VAL A 194 -5.05 13.16 27.15
N PHE A 195 -4.80 14.29 26.48
CA PHE A 195 -5.77 15.35 26.25
C PHE A 195 -6.40 15.17 24.88
N PHE A 196 -7.68 14.82 24.87
CA PHE A 196 -8.50 14.79 23.66
C PHE A 196 -8.86 16.22 23.28
N GLN A 197 -8.50 16.68 22.08
CA GLN A 197 -9.08 17.93 21.58
C GLN A 197 -10.60 17.77 21.51
N LYS A 198 -11.32 18.79 22.02
CA LYS A 198 -12.79 18.85 21.93
C LYS A 198 -13.14 18.64 20.46
N ALA A 199 -13.95 17.62 20.16
CA ALA A 199 -14.43 17.37 18.81
C ALA A 199 -14.84 18.71 18.18
N LYS A 200 -14.25 19.06 17.03
CA LYS A 200 -14.69 20.21 16.24
C LYS A 200 -16.21 20.13 16.22
N GLU A 201 -16.87 21.18 16.74
CA GLU A 201 -18.31 21.20 16.89
C GLU A 201 -18.91 20.64 15.61
N SER A 202 -19.50 19.45 15.72
CA SER A 202 -20.21 18.83 14.63
C SER A 202 -21.16 19.89 14.11
N ALA A 203 -21.23 20.03 12.78
CA ALA A 203 -22.08 21.01 12.12
C ALA A 203 -23.37 21.20 12.92
N PRO A 204 -23.74 22.45 13.27
CA PRO A 204 -24.73 22.74 14.30
C PRO A 204 -25.89 21.77 14.14
N CYS A 205 -26.16 21.00 15.20
CA CYS A 205 -27.17 19.94 15.24
C CYS A 205 -28.29 20.30 14.29
N LYS A 206 -28.35 19.66 13.11
CA LYS A 206 -29.29 20.06 12.06
C LYS A 206 -30.67 20.05 12.73
N GLU A 207 -31.24 21.23 12.94
CA GLU A 207 -32.58 21.33 13.51
C GLU A 207 -33.46 20.40 12.69
N ILE A 208 -34.14 19.47 13.35
CA ILE A 208 -35.06 18.55 12.68
C ILE A 208 -35.94 19.43 11.80
N PRO A 209 -36.02 19.19 10.47
CA PRO A 209 -36.64 20.12 9.53
C PRO A 209 -38.16 20.06 9.67
N SER A 210 -38.65 20.57 10.80
CA SER A 210 -40.02 20.52 11.28
C SER A 210 -40.96 21.20 10.29
N LEU A 211 -40.55 22.34 9.72
CA LEU A 211 -41.26 23.03 8.66
C LEU A 211 -41.37 22.20 7.37
N GLN A 212 -40.35 21.44 7.01
CA GLN A 212 -40.39 20.59 5.81
C GLN A 212 -41.36 19.43 6.03
N LEU A 213 -41.34 18.80 7.21
CA LEU A 213 -42.30 17.75 7.58
C LEU A 213 -43.74 18.28 7.60
N ILE A 214 -43.98 19.47 8.16
CA ILE A 214 -45.30 20.10 8.20
C ILE A 214 -45.83 20.34 6.78
N ASN A 215 -45.00 20.92 5.90
CA ASN A 215 -45.39 21.18 4.52
C ASN A 215 -45.68 19.91 3.74
N GLN A 216 -44.88 18.86 3.91
CA GLN A 216 -45.13 17.55 3.29
C GLN A 216 -46.44 16.92 3.81
N THR A 217 -46.70 17.03 5.12
CA THR A 217 -47.92 16.50 5.74
C THR A 217 -49.17 17.22 5.24
N LEU A 218 -49.12 18.55 5.14
CA LEU A 218 -50.22 19.36 4.61
C LEU A 218 -50.44 19.14 3.12
N SER A 219 -49.36 18.98 2.33
CA SER A 219 -49.45 18.66 0.91
C SER A 219 -50.12 17.31 0.68
N TYR A 220 -49.71 16.29 1.46
CA TYR A 220 -50.30 14.96 1.40
C TYR A 220 -51.79 14.98 1.76
N ALA A 221 -52.17 15.68 2.83
CA ALA A 221 -53.57 15.83 3.23
C ALA A 221 -54.42 16.52 2.14
N ARG A 222 -53.91 17.58 1.51
CA ARG A 222 -54.59 18.25 0.39
C ARG A 222 -54.75 17.37 -0.84
N GLU A 223 -53.77 16.54 -1.16
CA GLU A 223 -53.89 15.62 -2.30
C GLU A 223 -54.90 14.51 -2.04
N LEU A 224 -55.00 14.00 -0.81
CA LEU A 224 -56.03 13.04 -0.43
C LEU A 224 -57.45 13.63 -0.49
N GLU A 225 -57.64 14.86 -0.01
CA GLU A 225 -58.93 15.56 -0.10
C GLU A 225 -59.33 15.90 -1.55
N ARG A 226 -58.38 15.94 -2.49
CA ARG A 226 -58.66 16.19 -3.91
C ARG A 226 -59.21 14.96 -4.65
N ILE A 227 -59.06 13.76 -4.08
CA ILE A 227 -59.47 12.49 -4.67
C ILE A 227 -60.90 12.11 -4.21
N VAL A 228 -61.41 12.73 -3.14
CA VAL A 228 -62.80 12.61 -2.67
C VAL A 228 -63.70 13.62 -3.38
#